data_AF-A0A924HGF5-F1
#
_entry.id   AF-A0A924HGF5-F1
#
_cell.length_a   1.000
_cell.length_b   1.000
_cell.length_c   1.000
_cell.angle_alpha   90.00
_cell.angle_beta   90.00
_cell.angle_gamma   90.00
#
_symmetry.space_group_name_H-M   'P 1'
#
loop_
_entity.id
_entity.type
_entity.pdbx_description
1 polymer ?
#
loop_
_entity_poly.entity_id
_entity_poly.type
_entity_poly.pdbx_seq_one_letter_code
_entity_poly.pdbx_strand_id
1 'polypeptide(L)'
;SGLSLAIIAGLLIGKPLGIFSFSWLAVKLKASSLPDQANWSHIAGLGLLGGIGFTMSIFIALLSFSDPEFHIQAKFSILLASIASGMLGFIILKFLGKNKKRMIIKS
;
A
#
# COMPACT_ATOMS: atom_id res chain seq x y z
N SER A 1 12.07 19.82 6.25
CA SER A 1 10.68 19.51 5.86
C SER A 1 10.57 18.65 4.59
N GLY A 2 11.44 18.79 3.59
CA GLY A 2 11.33 18.02 2.33
C GLY A 2 11.48 16.50 2.48
N LEU A 3 12.34 16.03 3.38
CA LEU A 3 12.59 14.59 3.60
C LEU A 3 11.33 13.83 4.01
N SER A 4 10.58 14.35 4.99
CA SER A 4 9.34 13.74 5.46
C SER A 4 8.31 13.58 4.34
N LEU A 5 8.15 14.60 3.50
CA LEU A 5 7.19 14.57 2.40
C LEU A 5 7.59 13.53 1.35
N ALA A 6 8.89 13.42 1.04
CA ALA A 6 9.42 12.41 0.12
C ALA A 6 9.20 10.99 0.65
N ILE A 7 9.43 10.75 1.95
CA ILE A 7 9.20 9.45 2.59
C ILE A 7 7.71 9.08 2.55
N ILE A 8 6.84 10.04 2.93
CA ILE A 8 5.38 9.83 2.94
C ILE A 8 4.89 9.53 1.51
N ALA A 9 5.25 10.35 0.53
CA ALA A 9 4.86 10.15 -0.87
C ALA A 9 5.41 8.83 -1.42
N GLY A 10 6.67 8.50 -1.14
CA GLY A 10 7.28 7.24 -1.55
C GLY A 10 6.58 6.00 -1.00
N LEU A 11 6.15 6.03 0.27
CA LEU A 11 5.39 4.92 0.87
C LEU A 11 3.94 4.86 0.35
N LEU A 12 3.22 5.99 0.38
CA LEU A 12 1.79 6.03 0.04
C LEU A 12 1.52 5.87 -1.45
N ILE A 13 2.42 6.35 -2.31
CA ILE A 13 2.22 6.33 -3.76
C ILE A 13 3.09 5.25 -4.39
N GLY A 14 4.36 5.15 -3.98
CA GLY A 14 5.32 4.22 -4.57
C GLY A 14 4.96 2.75 -4.37
N LYS A 15 4.54 2.35 -3.16
CA LYS A 15 4.18 0.94 -2.89
C LYS A 15 2.89 0.51 -3.62
N PRO A 16 1.77 1.25 -3.58
CA PRO A 16 0.57 0.86 -4.31
C PRO A 16 0.77 0.88 -5.82
N LEU A 17 1.47 1.89 -6.37
CA LEU A 17 1.79 1.92 -7.80
C LEU A 17 2.68 0.74 -8.19
N GLY A 18 3.71 0.43 -7.41
CA GLY A 18 4.59 -0.70 -7.66
C GLY A 18 3.83 -2.03 -7.68
N ILE A 19 2.99 -2.28 -6.68
CA ILE A 19 2.17 -3.49 -6.59
C ILE A 19 1.17 -3.57 -7.75
N PHE A 20 0.50 -2.46 -8.07
CA PHE A 20 -0.47 -2.42 -9.17
C PHE A 20 0.20 -2.65 -10.52
N SER A 21 1.32 -1.98 -10.81
CA SER A 21 2.07 -2.13 -12.06
C SER A 21 2.66 -3.53 -12.21
N PHE A 22 3.27 -4.10 -11.17
CA PHE A 22 3.78 -5.48 -11.22
C PHE A 22 2.67 -6.49 -11.38
N SER A 23 1.55 -6.33 -10.66
CA SER A 23 0.41 -7.21 -10.81
C SER A 23 -0.21 -7.12 -12.20
N TRP A 24 -0.30 -5.90 -12.76
CA TRP A 24 -0.77 -5.69 -14.14
C TRP A 24 0.16 -6.32 -15.17
N LEU A 25 1.47 -6.16 -15.01
CA LEU A 25 2.47 -6.81 -15.87
C LEU A 25 2.38 -8.34 -15.77
N ALA A 26 2.28 -8.90 -14.56
CA ALA A 26 2.18 -10.34 -14.36
C ALA A 26 0.95 -10.94 -15.05
N VAL A 27 -0.19 -10.25 -14.97
CA VAL A 27 -1.43 -10.66 -15.66
C VAL A 27 -1.29 -10.53 -17.17
N LYS A 28 -0.71 -9.42 -17.65
CA LYS A 28 -0.52 -9.17 -19.09
C LYS A 28 0.43 -10.18 -19.73
N LEU A 29 1.46 -10.60 -19.00
CA LEU A 29 2.42 -11.63 -19.42
C LEU A 29 1.88 -13.06 -19.26
N LYS A 30 0.63 -13.24 -18.80
CA LYS A 30 0.03 -14.54 -18.43
C LYS A 30 0.87 -15.35 -17.43
N ALA A 31 1.74 -14.68 -16.67
CA ALA A 31 2.54 -15.29 -15.61
C ALA A 31 1.70 -15.57 -14.35
N SER A 32 0.58 -14.86 -14.19
CA SER A 32 -0.39 -15.07 -13.11
C SER A 32 -1.80 -14.69 -13.58
N SER A 33 -2.81 -15.33 -13.02
CA SER A 33 -4.22 -14.98 -13.21
C SER A 33 -4.78 -14.33 -11.95
N LEU A 34 -5.75 -13.43 -12.09
CA LEU A 34 -6.49 -12.97 -10.91
C LEU A 34 -7.15 -14.19 -10.24
N PRO A 35 -7.07 -14.32 -8.89
CA PRO A 35 -7.78 -15.36 -8.17
C PRO A 35 -9.27 -15.34 -8.50
N ASP A 36 -9.90 -16.51 -8.54
CA ASP A 36 -11.35 -16.61 -8.73
C ASP A 36 -12.04 -15.74 -7.67
N GLN A 37 -12.87 -14.81 -8.14
CA GLN A 37 -13.60 -13.80 -7.35
C GLN A 37 -12.82 -12.55 -6.88
N ALA A 38 -11.54 -12.39 -7.25
CA ALA A 38 -10.81 -11.14 -7.05
C ALA A 38 -11.04 -10.16 -8.21
N ASN A 39 -11.15 -8.87 -7.91
CA ASN A 39 -11.25 -7.79 -8.91
C ASN A 39 -10.01 -6.87 -8.81
N TRP A 40 -9.75 -6.07 -9.84
CA TRP A 40 -8.69 -5.04 -9.82
C TRP A 40 -8.76 -4.11 -8.61
N SER A 41 -9.97 -3.83 -8.11
CA SER A 41 -10.15 -3.05 -6.89
C SER A 41 -9.63 -3.77 -5.63
N HIS A 42 -9.68 -5.11 -5.58
CA HIS A 42 -9.05 -5.88 -4.49
C HIS A 42 -7.53 -5.77 -4.57
N ILE A 43 -6.95 -5.80 -5.77
CA ILE A 43 -5.51 -5.60 -5.97
C ILE A 43 -5.09 -4.20 -5.54
N ALA A 44 -5.88 -3.17 -5.87
CA ALA A 44 -5.62 -1.81 -5.40
C ALA A 44 -5.68 -1.71 -3.86
N GLY A 45 -6.69 -2.32 -3.25
CA GLY A 45 -6.82 -2.40 -1.79
C GLY A 45 -5.68 -3.16 -1.11
N LEU A 46 -5.30 -4.32 -1.65
CA LEU A 46 -4.14 -5.11 -1.23
C LEU A 46 -2.83 -4.34 -1.42
N GLY A 47 -2.70 -3.57 -2.50
CA GLY A 47 -1.55 -2.70 -2.76
C GLY A 47 -1.37 -1.62 -1.68
N LEU A 48 -2.48 -1.00 -1.27
CA LEU A 48 -2.48 -0.05 -0.16
C LEU A 48 -2.21 -0.71 1.20
N LEU A 49 -2.73 -1.91 1.44
CA LEU A 49 -2.39 -2.68 2.64
C LEU A 49 -0.91 -3.12 2.64
N GLY A 50 -0.35 -3.45 1.47
CA GLY A 50 1.08 -3.71 1.30
C GLY A 50 1.96 -2.47 1.53
N GLY A 51 1.35 -1.28 1.58
CA GLY A 51 1.96 -0.04 2.02
C GLY A 51 2.30 0.02 3.52
N ILE A 52 1.79 -0.91 4.34
CA ILE A 52 2.10 -1.03 5.77
C ILE A 52 3.52 -1.60 5.92
N GLY A 53 4.50 -0.72 5.78
CA GLY A 53 5.92 -1.07 5.77
C GLY A 53 6.67 -0.77 7.06
N PHE A 54 5.98 -0.38 8.15
CA PHE A 54 6.56 0.19 9.37
C PHE A 54 7.97 -0.34 9.72
N THR A 55 8.11 -1.63 10.01
CA THR A 55 9.38 -2.23 10.45
C THR A 55 10.46 -2.23 9.36
N MET A 56 10.12 -2.69 8.14
CA MET A 56 11.11 -2.79 7.04
C MET A 56 11.50 -1.42 6.48
N SER A 57 10.55 -0.48 6.40
CA SER A 57 10.82 0.89 5.98
C SER A 57 11.67 1.63 7.02
N ILE A 58 11.43 1.43 8.32
CA ILE A 58 12.29 2.01 9.37
C ILE A 58 13.69 1.42 9.27
N PHE A 59 13.82 0.10 9.07
CA PHE A 59 15.13 -0.52 8.90
C PHE A 59 15.89 0.07 7.71
N ILE A 60 15.25 0.23 6.55
CA ILE A 60 15.87 0.87 5.39
C ILE A 60 16.24 2.33 5.68
N ALA A 61 15.39 3.09 6.37
CA ALA A 61 15.70 4.48 6.72
C ALA A 61 16.91 4.59 7.67
N LEU A 62 17.02 3.68 8.64
CA LEU A 62 18.16 3.63 9.56
C LEU A 62 19.48 3.28 8.85
N LEU A 63 19.42 2.51 7.76
CA LEU A 63 20.58 2.19 6.92
C LEU A 63 20.93 3.32 5.93
N SER A 64 19.93 4.03 5.40
CA SER A 64 20.12 5.09 4.40
C SER A 64 20.62 6.41 4.98
N PHE A 65 20.31 6.70 6.25
CA PHE A 65 20.70 7.95 6.90
C PHE A 65 21.63 7.66 8.07
N SER A 66 22.68 8.47 8.23
CA SER A 66 23.61 8.35 9.38
C SER A 66 23.34 9.40 10.46
N ASP A 67 22.59 10.46 10.13
CA ASP A 67 22.29 11.56 11.04
C ASP A 67 21.10 11.23 11.98
N PRO A 68 21.26 11.33 13.31
CA PRO A 68 20.19 11.10 14.27
C PRO A 68 18.94 11.96 14.04
N GLU A 69 19.08 13.17 13.51
CA GLU A 69 17.93 14.05 13.27
C GLU A 69 17.03 13.50 12.15
N PHE A 70 17.63 12.96 11.09
CA PHE A 70 16.91 12.31 9.99
C PHE A 70 16.27 10.98 10.42
N HIS A 71 16.85 10.27 11.39
CA HIS A 71 16.25 9.06 11.94
C HIS A 71 14.91 9.34 12.62
N ILE A 72 14.84 10.42 13.41
CA ILE A 72 13.60 10.82 14.10
C ILE A 72 12.53 11.23 13.07
N GLN A 73 12.90 12.08 12.11
CA GLN A 73 11.98 12.53 11.06
C GLN A 73 11.47 11.35 10.20
N ALA A 74 12.35 10.40 9.84
CA ALA A 74 11.97 9.25 9.04
C ALA A 74 11.02 8.31 9.78
N LYS A 75 11.29 7.99 11.05
CA LYS A 75 10.41 7.14 11.88
C LYS A 75 8.99 7.71 11.98
N PHE A 76 8.88 9.01 12.29
CA PHE A 76 7.58 9.69 12.34
C PHE A 76 6.84 9.67 11.00
N SER A 77 7.56 9.94 9.92
CA SER A 77 6.99 9.95 8.56
C SER A 77 6.49 8.58 8.14
N ILE A 78 7.26 7.51 8.43
CA ILE A 78 6.91 6.13 8.12
C ILE A 78 5.70 5.65 8.94
N LEU A 79 5.62 6.03 10.21
CA LEU A 79 4.48 5.75 11.08
C LEU A 79 3.20 6.36 10.51
N LEU A 80 3.24 7.66 10.21
CA LEU A 80 2.10 8.39 9.65
C LEU A 80 1.67 7.79 8.31
N ALA A 81 2.62 7.51 7.41
CA ALA A 81 2.34 6.90 6.13
C ALA A 81 1.74 5.49 6.27
N SER A 82 2.24 4.67 7.21
CA SER A 82 1.73 3.31 7.43
C SER A 82 0.30 3.32 7.97
N ILE A 83 -0.03 4.22 8.90
CA ILE A 83 -1.39 4.39 9.41
C ILE A 83 -2.31 4.86 8.29
N ALA A 84 -1.91 5.87 7.52
CA ALA A 84 -2.69 6.38 6.40
C ALA A 84 -2.95 5.29 5.34
N SER A 85 -1.92 4.53 4.98
CA SER A 85 -2.02 3.44 4.01
C SER A 85 -2.92 2.31 4.51
N GLY A 86 -2.80 1.94 5.79
CA GLY A 86 -3.66 0.94 6.42
C GLY A 86 -5.13 1.38 6.49
N MET A 87 -5.39 2.63 6.87
CA MET A 87 -6.75 3.19 6.88
C MET A 87 -7.35 3.22 5.47
N LEU A 88 -6.62 3.74 4.48
CA LEU A 88 -7.10 3.81 3.09
C LEU A 88 -7.34 2.42 2.51
N GLY A 89 -6.41 1.49 2.69
CA GLY A 89 -6.54 0.11 2.24
C GLY A 89 -7.74 -0.60 2.90
N PHE A 90 -7.92 -0.42 4.21
CA PHE A 90 -9.06 -0.98 4.94
C PHE A 90 -10.39 -0.40 4.47
N ILE A 91 -10.48 0.93 4.30
CA ILE A 91 -11.69 1.60 3.80
C ILE A 91 -12.06 1.05 2.42
N ILE A 92 -11.10 0.99 1.50
CA ILE A 92 -11.32 0.46 0.15
C ILE A 92 -11.82 -0.99 0.22
N LEU A 93 -11.14 -1.89 0.94
CA LEU A 93 -11.60 -3.27 1.08
C LEU A 93 -12.99 -3.37 1.70
N LYS A 94 -13.29 -2.56 2.72
CA LYS A 94 -14.60 -2.56 3.40
C LYS A 94 -15.72 -2.13 2.47
N PHE A 95 -15.50 -1.12 1.62
CA PHE A 95 -16.47 -0.69 0.61
C PHE A 95 -16.66 -1.75 -0.48
N LEU A 96 -15.59 -2.43 -0.90
CA LEU A 96 -15.67 -3.55 -1.86
C LEU A 96 -16.46 -4.75 -1.32
N GLY A 97 -16.22 -5.14 -0.06
CA GLY A 97 -16.95 -6.24 0.59
C GLY A 97 -18.45 -5.96 0.70
N LYS A 98 -18.83 -4.69 0.84
CA LYS A 98 -20.24 -4.25 0.89
C LYS A 98 -20.94 -4.37 -0.47
N ASN A 99 -20.22 -4.13 -1.58
CA ASN A 99 -20.77 -4.26 -2.93
C ASN A 99 -21.03 -5.72 -3.35
N LYS A 100 -20.25 -6.69 -2.86
CA LYS A 100 -20.49 -8.11 -3.14
C LYS A 100 -21.76 -8.64 -2.43
N LYS A 101 -22.04 -8.15 -1.23
CA LYS A 101 -23.27 -8.50 -0.47
C LYS A 101 -24.55 -8.04 -1.17
N ARG A 102 -24.54 -6.93 -1.92
CA ARG A 102 -25.75 -6.44 -2.62
C ARG A 102 -26.12 -7.24 -3.86
N MET A 103 -25.19 -7.96 -4.49
CA MET A 103 -25.45 -8.73 -5.70
C MET A 103 -26.03 -10.12 -5.41
N ILE A 104 -25.66 -10.73 -4.28
CA ILE A 104 -26.14 -12.06 -3.87
C ILE A 104 -27.60 -12.00 -3.37
N ILE A 105 -28.06 -10.87 -2.82
CA ILE A 105 -29.43 -10.73 -2.28
C ILE A 105 -30.46 -10.42 -3.39
N LYS A 106 -30.02 -10.22 -4.64
CA LYS A 106 -30.89 -9.88 -5.78
C LYS A 106 -30.95 -10.98 -6.86
N SER A 107 -30.46 -12.19 -6.56
CA SER A 107 -30.56 -13.37 -7.44
C SER A 107 -31.61 -14.34 -6.93
#